data_AF-A0AAD7DRX7-F1
#
_entry.id   AF-A0AAD7DRX7-F1
#
_cell.length_a   1.000
_cell.length_b   1.000
_cell.length_c   1.000
_cell.angle_alpha   90.00
_cell.angle_beta   90.00
_cell.angle_gamma   90.00
#
_symmetry.space_group_name_H-M   'P 1'
#
loop_
_entity.id
_entity.type
_entity.pdbx_description
1 polymer ?
#
loop_
_entity_poly.entity_id
_entity_poly.type
_entity_poly.pdbx_seq_one_letter_code
_entity_poly.pdbx_strand_id
1 'polypeptide(L)'
;DEAHLIKIWGADFRPDFKHIGGFFRGCLPSHVSIMALSATLLPGSATKSVFSSLGMFGDNFYIFRSTNEHPNTQFIMEPLQNGVGEKSFPQLFQYFNSGRKAVIHCCTINDILRVFLY
;
A
#
# COMPACT_ATOMS: atom_id res chain seq x y z
N ASP A 1 11.18 -3.36 -3.28
CA ASP A 1 9.95 -2.77 -2.71
C ASP A 1 8.74 -3.58 -3.16
N GLU A 2 7.59 -3.41 -2.51
CA GLU A 2 6.33 -4.10 -2.82
C GLU A 2 6.42 -5.63 -2.93
N ALA A 3 7.18 -6.25 -2.02
CA ALA A 3 7.50 -7.66 -2.09
C ALA A 3 6.27 -8.60 -2.05
N HIS A 4 5.13 -8.14 -1.52
CA HIS A 4 3.88 -8.89 -1.56
C HIS A 4 3.38 -9.18 -2.99
N LEU A 5 3.79 -8.38 -3.98
CA LEU A 5 3.37 -8.52 -5.38
C LEU A 5 4.17 -9.57 -6.14
N ILE A 6 5.30 -10.08 -5.61
CA ILE A 6 6.17 -11.03 -6.32
C ILE A 6 5.38 -12.24 -6.86
N LYS A 7 4.42 -12.75 -6.08
CA LYS A 7 3.58 -13.87 -6.50
C LYS A 7 2.61 -13.49 -7.63
N ILE A 8 1.94 -12.35 -7.50
CA ILE A 8 0.92 -11.88 -8.45
C ILE A 8 1.59 -11.49 -9.77
N TRP A 9 2.70 -10.76 -9.69
CA TRP A 9 3.46 -10.35 -10.86
C TRP A 9 4.13 -11.53 -11.53
N GLY A 10 4.73 -12.43 -10.75
CA GLY A 10 5.33 -13.64 -11.27
C GLY A 10 4.34 -14.57 -11.96
N ALA A 11 3.04 -14.54 -11.61
CA ALA A 11 2.03 -15.37 -12.27
C ALA A 11 1.88 -15.01 -13.75
N ASP A 12 1.38 -13.80 -14.04
CA ASP A 12 0.92 -13.43 -15.39
C ASP A 12 1.38 -12.05 -15.89
N PHE A 13 1.87 -11.17 -15.01
CA PHE A 13 2.23 -9.80 -15.41
C PHE A 13 3.70 -9.66 -15.82
N ARG A 14 4.61 -10.20 -15.00
CA ARG A 14 6.07 -10.21 -15.19
C ARG A 14 6.63 -11.55 -14.72
N PRO A 15 6.59 -12.59 -15.58
CA PRO A 15 7.01 -13.95 -15.21
C PRO A 15 8.41 -14.04 -14.61
N ASP A 16 9.33 -13.16 -15.02
CA ASP A 16 10.71 -13.09 -14.50
C ASP A 16 10.79 -12.91 -12.98
N PHE A 17 9.75 -12.33 -12.35
CA PHE A 17 9.67 -12.21 -10.90
C PHE A 17 9.64 -13.56 -10.18
N LYS A 18 9.26 -14.65 -10.86
CA LYS A 18 9.38 -16.02 -10.32
C LYS A 18 10.84 -16.41 -10.03
N HIS A 19 11.79 -15.80 -10.73
CA HIS A 19 13.21 -16.13 -10.65
C HIS A 19 14.03 -15.15 -9.80
N ILE A 20 13.38 -14.13 -9.21
CA ILE A 20 14.06 -13.01 -8.56
C ILE A 20 15.00 -13.44 -7.42
N GLY A 21 14.59 -14.39 -6.57
CA GLY A 21 15.46 -14.92 -5.51
C GLY A 21 16.63 -15.74 -6.05
N GLY A 22 16.43 -16.46 -7.14
CA GLY A 22 17.50 -17.19 -7.84
C GLY A 22 18.53 -16.24 -8.43
N PHE A 23 18.06 -15.17 -9.08
CA PHE A 23 18.90 -14.09 -9.59
C PHE A 23 19.73 -13.46 -8.48
N PHE A 24 19.12 -13.11 -7.34
CA PHE A 24 19.86 -12.50 -6.24
C PHE A 24 20.98 -13.40 -5.70
N ARG A 25 20.70 -14.70 -5.50
CA ARG A 25 21.73 -15.63 -4.98
C ARG A 25 22.78 -16.04 -6.00
N GLY A 26 22.41 -16.09 -7.28
CA GLY A 26 23.30 -16.55 -8.35
C GLY A 26 24.15 -15.43 -8.96
N CYS A 27 23.68 -14.19 -8.92
CA CYS A 27 24.30 -13.07 -9.62
C CYS A 27 24.86 -12.00 -8.68
N LEU A 28 24.43 -11.92 -7.43
CA LEU A 28 24.97 -10.94 -6.46
C LEU A 28 26.06 -11.58 -5.59
N PRO A 29 27.15 -10.84 -5.29
CA PRO A 29 28.15 -11.28 -4.33
C PRO A 29 27.57 -11.55 -2.93
N SER A 30 28.16 -12.49 -2.20
CA SER A 30 27.67 -12.92 -0.87
C SER A 30 27.65 -11.83 0.21
N HIS A 31 28.42 -10.75 0.03
CA HIS A 31 28.46 -9.62 0.96
C HIS A 31 27.34 -8.59 0.72
N VAL A 32 26.56 -8.72 -0.37
CA VAL A 32 25.47 -7.81 -0.68
C VAL A 32 24.22 -8.24 0.08
N SER A 33 23.71 -7.35 0.93
CA SER A 33 22.46 -7.57 1.65
C SER A 33 21.25 -7.29 0.78
N ILE A 34 20.23 -8.14 0.88
CA ILE A 34 18.96 -8.00 0.16
C ILE A 34 17.88 -7.60 1.17
N MET A 35 17.14 -6.54 0.85
CA MET A 35 16.01 -6.10 1.67
C MET A 35 14.72 -6.14 0.85
N ALA A 36 13.69 -6.72 1.44
CA ALA A 36 12.35 -6.77 0.90
C ALA A 36 11.39 -5.96 1.78
N LEU A 37 10.73 -4.97 1.19
CA LEU A 37 9.81 -4.07 1.86
C LEU A 37 8.38 -4.35 1.39
N SER A 38 7.42 -4.27 2.30
CA SER A 38 5.99 -4.45 1.99
C SER A 38 5.11 -3.88 3.10
N ALA A 39 4.06 -3.15 2.72
CA ALA A 39 3.06 -2.65 3.66
C ALA A 39 1.91 -3.65 3.92
N THR A 40 1.49 -4.40 2.89
CA THR A 40 0.22 -5.17 2.89
C THR A 40 0.41 -6.69 2.97
N LEU A 41 1.56 -7.17 3.43
CA LEU A 41 1.86 -8.61 3.44
C LEU A 41 1.12 -9.33 4.57
N LEU A 42 0.09 -10.09 4.22
CA LEU A 42 -0.69 -10.91 5.17
C LEU A 42 0.17 -12.01 5.81
N PRO A 43 0.02 -12.27 7.12
CA PRO A 43 0.72 -13.36 7.79
C PRO A 43 0.29 -14.73 7.23
N GLY A 44 1.13 -15.75 7.44
CA GLY A 44 0.85 -17.12 7.05
C GLY A 44 1.35 -17.46 5.64
N SER A 45 0.49 -18.04 4.80
CA SER A 45 0.88 -18.59 3.50
C SER A 45 1.40 -17.53 2.53
N ALA A 46 0.84 -16.32 2.56
CA ALA A 46 1.30 -15.20 1.74
C ALA A 46 2.74 -14.81 2.07
N THR A 47 3.05 -14.58 3.36
CA THR A 47 4.43 -14.33 3.82
C THR A 47 5.39 -15.45 3.41
N LYS A 48 5.04 -16.71 3.66
CA LYS A 48 5.88 -17.86 3.31
C LYS A 48 6.17 -17.94 1.80
N SER A 49 5.19 -17.60 0.97
CA SER A 49 5.36 -17.56 -0.48
C SER A 49 6.37 -16.50 -0.92
N VAL A 50 6.33 -15.32 -0.31
CA VAL A 50 7.29 -14.23 -0.61
C VAL A 50 8.70 -14.64 -0.19
N PHE A 51 8.86 -15.22 1.01
CA PHE A 51 10.17 -15.70 1.49
C PHE A 51 10.74 -16.78 0.57
N SER A 52 9.93 -17.75 0.16
CA SER A 52 10.34 -18.78 -0.79
C SER A 52 10.76 -18.20 -2.14
N SER A 53 10.01 -17.21 -2.66
CA SER A 53 10.32 -16.57 -3.96
C SER A 53 11.61 -15.75 -3.92
N LEU A 54 11.90 -15.11 -2.79
CA LEU A 54 13.18 -14.44 -2.52
C LEU A 54 14.29 -15.43 -2.13
N GLY A 55 13.92 -16.69 -1.89
CA GLY A 55 14.68 -17.75 -1.23
C GLY A 55 15.41 -17.30 0.05
N MET A 56 14.64 -16.63 0.90
CA MET A 56 14.93 -16.44 2.31
C MET A 56 14.44 -17.68 3.06
N PHE A 57 15.36 -18.52 3.51
CA PHE A 57 15.05 -19.79 4.18
C PHE A 57 15.80 -19.89 5.51
N GLY A 58 15.18 -20.56 6.48
CA GLY A 58 15.76 -20.79 7.81
C GLY A 58 15.96 -19.49 8.61
N ASP A 59 16.98 -19.49 9.46
CA ASP A 59 17.25 -18.41 10.42
C ASP A 59 18.24 -17.36 9.89
N ASN A 60 18.53 -17.37 8.58
CA ASN A 60 19.53 -16.52 7.95
C ASN A 60 19.02 -15.12 7.58
N PHE A 61 17.86 -14.70 8.08
CA PHE A 61 17.29 -13.39 7.79
C PHE A 61 16.46 -12.87 8.95
N TYR A 62 16.34 -11.54 9.01
CA TYR A 62 15.53 -10.85 10.00
C TYR A 62 14.18 -10.45 9.41
N ILE A 63 13.13 -10.56 10.23
CA ILE A 63 11.80 -10.07 9.90
C ILE A 63 11.47 -8.93 10.86
N PHE A 64 11.30 -7.74 10.29
CA PHE A 64 10.78 -6.59 11.02
C PHE A 64 9.32 -6.37 10.63
N ARG A 65 8.42 -6.37 11.60
CA ARG A 65 7.00 -6.11 11.39
C ARG A 65 6.52 -5.04 12.34
N SER A 66 6.20 -3.88 11.80
CA SER A 66 5.64 -2.76 12.54
C SER A 66 4.13 -2.89 12.69
N THR A 67 3.58 -2.24 13.71
CA THR A 67 2.14 -2.02 13.84
C THR A 67 1.67 -1.02 12.79
N ASN A 68 0.41 -1.15 12.36
CA ASN A 68 -0.29 -0.16 11.54
C ASN A 68 -1.06 0.86 12.41
N GLU A 69 -0.87 0.81 13.73
CA GLU A 69 -1.53 1.71 14.67
C GLU A 69 -0.98 3.13 14.53
N HIS A 70 -1.91 4.08 14.38
CA HIS A 70 -1.62 5.50 14.37
C HIS A 70 -2.42 6.17 15.51
N PRO A 71 -1.86 6.23 16.73
CA PRO A 71 -2.60 6.70 17.92
C PRO A 71 -3.01 8.18 17.84
N ASN A 72 -2.40 8.94 16.92
CA ASN A 72 -2.73 10.32 16.61
C ASN A 72 -3.78 10.47 15.49
N THR A 73 -4.37 9.38 15.01
CA THR A 73 -5.38 9.39 13.94
C THR A 73 -6.76 9.06 14.51
N GLN A 74 -7.76 9.85 14.15
CA GLN A 74 -9.15 9.63 14.51
C GLN A 74 -9.96 9.18 13.29
N PHE A 75 -10.79 8.16 13.46
CA PHE A 75 -11.72 7.71 12.44
C PHE A 75 -13.12 8.23 12.76
N ILE A 76 -13.67 9.03 11.86
CA ILE A 76 -15.00 9.61 11.98
C ILE A 76 -15.81 9.10 10.79
N MET A 77 -16.97 8.50 11.06
CA MET A 77 -17.92 8.07 10.03
C MET A 77 -19.21 8.88 10.16
N GLU A 78 -19.53 9.65 9.13
CA GLU A 78 -20.74 10.46 9.05
C GLU A 78 -21.55 10.05 7.82
N PRO A 79 -22.88 9.89 7.94
CA PRO A 79 -23.72 9.67 6.77
C PRO A 79 -23.67 10.91 5.87
N LEU A 80 -23.67 10.69 4.56
CA LEU A 80 -23.81 11.77 3.59
C LEU A 80 -25.19 12.39 3.71
N GLN A 81 -25.24 13.72 3.91
CA GLN A 81 -26.51 14.45 4.01
C GLN A 81 -27.08 14.80 2.64
N ASN A 82 -26.22 14.95 1.64
CA ASN A 82 -26.57 15.26 0.26
C ASN A 82 -26.01 14.18 -0.66
N GLY A 83 -26.65 13.98 -1.81
CA GLY A 83 -26.15 13.02 -2.79
C GLY A 83 -24.77 13.42 -3.35
N VAL A 84 -23.90 12.45 -3.59
CA VAL A 84 -22.59 12.69 -4.28
C VAL A 84 -22.79 13.32 -5.67
N GLY A 85 -23.97 13.11 -6.26
CA GLY A 85 -24.40 13.74 -7.51
C GLY A 85 -24.73 15.24 -7.43
N GLU A 86 -24.76 15.87 -6.25
CA GLU A 86 -25.13 17.28 -6.07
C GLU A 86 -23.95 18.25 -6.13
N LYS A 87 -24.15 19.46 -6.68
CA LYS A 87 -23.06 20.44 -6.88
C LYS A 87 -22.61 21.15 -5.60
N SER A 88 -23.18 20.79 -4.46
CA SER A 88 -22.90 21.40 -3.17
C SER A 88 -22.38 20.35 -2.20
N PHE A 89 -21.32 20.68 -1.47
CA PHE A 89 -20.70 19.80 -0.48
C PHE A 89 -20.62 20.47 0.92
N PRO A 90 -21.76 20.77 1.58
CA PRO A 90 -21.75 21.52 2.84
C PRO A 90 -20.95 20.85 3.96
N GLN A 91 -20.92 19.51 3.98
CA GLN A 91 -20.16 18.73 4.96
C GLN A 91 -18.65 18.97 4.86
N LEU A 92 -18.16 19.47 3.72
CA LEU A 92 -16.75 19.80 3.52
C LEU A 92 -16.38 21.22 3.99
N PHE A 93 -17.35 22.11 4.25
CA PHE A 93 -17.08 23.49 4.63
C PHE A 93 -16.20 23.63 5.87
N GLN A 94 -16.42 22.76 6.87
CA GLN A 94 -15.60 22.75 8.08
C GLN A 94 -14.11 22.50 7.79
N TYR A 95 -13.79 21.74 6.74
CA TYR A 95 -12.42 21.43 6.36
C TYR A 95 -11.81 22.57 5.55
N PHE A 96 -12.56 23.15 4.60
CA PHE A 96 -12.12 24.31 3.80
C PHE A 96 -11.80 25.53 4.68
N ASN A 97 -12.66 25.83 5.65
CA ASN A 97 -12.51 26.99 6.51
C ASN A 97 -11.58 26.77 7.71
N SER A 98 -11.04 25.55 7.89
CA SER A 98 -10.21 25.25 9.07
C SER A 98 -8.80 25.84 9.01
N GLY A 99 -8.34 26.31 7.85
CA GLY A 99 -6.95 26.75 7.64
C GLY A 99 -5.91 25.61 7.75
N ARG A 100 -6.36 24.35 7.87
CA ARG A 100 -5.50 23.16 7.96
C ARG A 100 -5.28 22.55 6.57
N LYS A 101 -4.14 21.88 6.40
CA LYS A 101 -3.91 21.06 5.21
C LYS A 101 -4.86 19.86 5.25
N ALA A 102 -5.61 19.67 4.18
CA ALA A 102 -6.56 18.57 4.02
C ALA A 102 -6.34 17.87 2.67
N VAL A 103 -6.56 16.56 2.65
CA VAL A 103 -6.62 15.75 1.43
C VAL A 103 -8.02 15.20 1.32
N ILE A 104 -8.69 15.47 0.19
CA ILE A 104 -10.04 15.00 -0.09
C ILE A 104 -9.93 13.97 -1.22
N HIS A 105 -10.25 12.72 -0.91
CA HIS A 105 -10.32 11.66 -1.91
C HIS A 105 -11.70 11.61 -2.53
N CYS A 106 -11.78 11.73 -3.85
CA CYS A 106 -13.02 11.58 -4.60
C CYS A 106 -12.96 10.34 -5.50
N CYS A 107 -14.12 9.77 -5.82
CA CYS A 107 -14.20 8.50 -6.54
C CYS A 107 -13.88 8.64 -8.03
N THR A 108 -14.24 9.78 -8.64
CA THR A 108 -14.03 10.05 -10.07
C THR A 108 -13.35 11.39 -10.31
N ILE A 109 -12.73 11.56 -11.48
CA ILE A 109 -12.16 12.84 -11.92
C ILE A 109 -13.24 13.94 -11.94
N ASN A 110 -14.48 13.59 -12.34
CA ASN A 110 -15.59 14.52 -12.34
C ASN A 110 -15.92 15.02 -10.92
N ASP A 111 -15.88 14.14 -9.92
CA ASP A 111 -16.09 14.54 -8.52
C ASP A 111 -14.98 15.46 -8.01
N ILE A 112 -13.72 15.18 -8.38
CA ILE A 112 -12.59 16.06 -8.05
C ILE A 112 -12.83 17.47 -8.59
N LEU A 113 -13.21 17.59 -9.87
CA LEU A 113 -13.45 18.90 -10.50
C LEU A 113 -14.58 19.68 -9.82
N ARG A 114 -15.64 18.98 -9.39
CA ARG A 114 -16.78 19.60 -8.71
C ARG A 114 -16.42 20.08 -7.31
N VAL A 115 -15.65 19.30 -6.57
CA VAL A 115 -15.14 19.70 -5.25
C VAL A 115 -14.13 20.85 -5.37
N PHE A 116 -13.30 20.86 -6.42
CA PHE A 116 -12.31 21.92 -6.66
C PHE A 116 -12.93 23.27 -7.04
N LEU A 117 -14.05 23.25 -7.78
CA LEU A 117 -14.76 24.47 -8.21
C LEU A 117 -15.73 25.01 -7.16
N TYR A 118 -15.95 24.27 -6.06
CA TYR A 118 -16.83 24.64 -4.96
C TYR A 118 -16.09 25.50 -3.93
#